data_AF-A0AAU1DZL0-F1
#
_entry.id   AF-A0AAU1DZL0-F1
#
_cell.length_a   1.000
_cell.length_b   1.000
_cell.length_c   1.000
_cell.angle_alpha   90.00
_cell.angle_beta   90.00
_cell.angle_gamma   90.00
#
_symmetry.space_group_name_H-M   'P 1'
#
loop_
_entity.id
_entity.type
_entity.pdbx_description
1 polymer ?
#
loop_
_entity_poly.entity_id
_entity_poly.type
_entity_poly.pdbx_seq_one_letter_code
_entity_poly.pdbx_strand_id
1 'polypeptide(L)'
;MDNTCTPAHQAVENEDVDVLVRMLAKGLDPDEVCHDMTLLAHAVDVESDGALQQGTPMTVHLTELLLASGADPQLAGIDGQTPMGIALHYGHDKAVELLQQHIDGKPDKR
;
A
#
# COMPACT_ATOMS: atom_id res chain seq x y z
N MET A 1 22.30 14.15 -1.87
CA MET A 1 21.73 12.80 -1.88
C MET A 1 20.29 12.98 -1.43
N ASP A 2 19.48 13.43 -2.37
CA ASP A 2 18.04 13.57 -2.25
C ASP A 2 17.44 12.15 -2.29
N ASN A 3 17.53 11.46 -1.14
CA ASN A 3 16.80 10.22 -0.85
C ASN A 3 15.33 10.50 -0.56
N THR A 4 14.83 11.67 -0.91
CA THR A 4 13.43 12.06 -0.65
C THR A 4 12.59 11.41 -1.73
N CYS A 5 11.97 10.28 -1.37
CA CYS A 5 10.88 9.71 -2.13
C CYS A 5 9.77 10.75 -2.40
N THR A 6 8.74 10.38 -3.17
CA THR A 6 7.58 11.28 -3.30
C THR A 6 6.99 11.60 -1.92
N PRO A 7 6.36 12.79 -1.75
CA PRO A 7 5.74 13.13 -0.48
C PRO A 7 4.70 12.12 0.01
N ALA A 8 4.07 11.36 -0.89
CA ALA A 8 3.11 10.33 -0.49
C ALA A 8 3.81 9.06 0.02
N HIS A 9 4.90 8.62 -0.60
CA HIS A 9 5.72 7.52 -0.05
C HIS A 9 6.29 7.88 1.33
N GLN A 10 6.65 9.16 1.54
CA GLN A 10 7.05 9.63 2.86
C GLN A 10 5.89 9.58 3.88
N ALA A 11 4.66 9.86 3.44
CA ALA A 11 3.48 9.73 4.30
C ALA A 11 3.18 8.25 4.62
N VAL A 12 3.34 7.35 3.66
CA VAL A 12 3.24 5.89 3.85
C VAL A 12 4.27 5.40 4.87
N GLU A 13 5.56 5.77 4.72
CA GLU A 13 6.61 5.42 5.68
C GLU A 13 6.30 5.86 7.11
N ASN A 14 5.72 7.06 7.25
CA ASN A 14 5.39 7.61 8.57
C ASN A 14 4.02 7.13 9.09
N GLU A 15 3.35 6.22 8.36
CA GLU A 15 1.98 5.79 8.61
C GLU A 15 0.98 6.95 8.76
N ASP A 16 1.23 8.08 8.08
CA ASP A 16 0.44 9.31 8.15
C ASP A 16 -0.74 9.27 7.18
N VAL A 17 -1.76 8.52 7.61
CA VAL A 17 -3.03 8.35 6.90
C VAL A 17 -3.67 9.69 6.55
N ASP A 18 -3.67 10.66 7.47
CA ASP A 18 -4.32 11.97 7.28
C ASP A 18 -3.67 12.77 6.15
N VAL A 19 -2.34 12.78 6.09
CA VAL A 19 -1.61 13.45 5.02
C VAL A 19 -1.83 12.74 3.69
N LEU A 20 -1.78 11.41 3.68
CA LEU A 20 -2.00 10.62 2.46
C LEU A 20 -3.41 10.82 1.90
N VAL A 21 -4.45 10.80 2.74
CA VAL A 21 -5.85 11.11 2.37
C VAL A 21 -5.93 12.47 1.68
N ARG A 22 -5.27 13.50 2.23
CA ARG A 22 -5.29 14.85 1.65
C ARG A 22 -4.59 14.92 0.30
N MET A 23 -3.56 14.11 0.08
CA MET A 23 -2.87 14.05 -1.20
C MET A 23 -3.73 13.35 -2.25
N LEU A 24 -4.30 12.19 -1.92
CA LEU A 24 -5.23 11.46 -2.78
C LEU A 24 -6.45 12.32 -3.15
N ALA A 25 -7.01 13.06 -2.19
CA ALA A 25 -8.11 14.00 -2.42
C ALA A 25 -7.75 15.16 -3.38
N LYS A 26 -6.46 15.49 -3.54
CA LYS A 26 -5.97 16.49 -4.51
C LYS A 26 -5.74 15.91 -5.91
N GLY A 27 -6.04 14.63 -6.12
CA GLY A 27 -5.80 13.94 -7.39
C GLY A 27 -4.38 13.39 -7.50
N LEU A 28 -3.72 13.08 -6.39
CA LEU A 28 -2.52 12.24 -6.42
C LEU A 28 -2.86 10.88 -7.02
N ASP A 29 -2.00 10.41 -7.90
CA ASP A 29 -2.11 9.09 -8.52
C ASP A 29 -1.81 8.00 -7.47
N PRO A 30 -2.77 7.13 -7.10
CA PRO A 30 -2.55 6.08 -6.11
C PRO A 30 -1.59 4.98 -6.61
N ASP A 31 -1.30 4.94 -7.91
CA ASP A 31 -0.39 3.98 -8.54
C ASP A 31 1.02 4.55 -8.77
N GLU A 32 1.34 5.73 -8.21
CA GLU A 32 2.68 6.29 -8.36
C GLU A 32 3.76 5.37 -7.79
N VAL A 33 4.94 5.40 -8.42
CA VAL A 33 6.07 4.53 -8.09
C VAL A 33 7.24 5.36 -7.58
N CYS A 34 7.84 4.94 -6.46
CA CYS A 34 9.08 5.51 -5.92
C CYS A 34 10.01 4.43 -5.39
N HIS A 35 11.31 4.55 -5.66
CA HIS A 35 12.33 3.53 -5.33
C HIS A 35 11.85 2.11 -5.65
N ASP A 36 11.35 1.93 -6.87
CA ASP A 36 10.87 0.68 -7.40
C ASP A 36 9.61 0.09 -6.75
N MET A 37 8.93 0.78 -5.84
CA MET A 37 7.66 0.35 -5.24
C MET A 37 6.48 1.23 -5.64
N THR A 38 5.30 0.63 -5.80
CA THR A 38 4.03 1.38 -5.81
C THR A 38 3.67 1.80 -4.38
N LEU A 39 2.83 2.83 -4.24
CA LEU A 39 2.30 3.20 -2.92
C LEU A 39 1.65 2.03 -2.19
N LEU A 40 0.89 1.20 -2.92
CA LEU A 40 0.20 0.05 -2.35
C LEU A 40 1.18 -1.04 -1.90
N ALA A 41 2.21 -1.34 -2.70
CA ALA A 41 3.24 -2.29 -2.32
C ALA A 41 4.03 -1.79 -1.09
N HIS A 42 4.37 -0.51 -1.06
CA HIS A 42 5.07 0.11 0.06
C HIS A 42 4.23 0.12 1.34
N ALA A 43 2.92 0.39 1.24
CA ALA A 43 2.01 0.34 2.39
C ALA A 43 1.96 -1.05 3.04
N VAL A 44 1.83 -2.11 2.23
CA VAL A 44 1.83 -3.48 2.73
C VAL A 44 3.17 -3.82 3.38
N ASP A 45 4.30 -3.38 2.81
CA ASP A 45 5.63 -3.60 3.38
C ASP A 45 5.78 -2.90 4.74
N VAL A 46 5.47 -1.59 4.82
CA VAL A 46 5.56 -0.80 6.07
C VAL A 46 4.66 -1.38 7.17
N GLU A 47 3.41 -1.70 6.84
CA GLU A 47 2.46 -2.29 7.79
C GLU A 47 2.91 -3.67 8.30
N SER A 48 3.68 -4.41 7.49
CA SER A 48 4.17 -5.75 7.83
C SER A 48 5.51 -5.69 8.59
N ASP A 49 6.52 -5.03 8.02
CA ASP A 49 7.87 -4.91 8.59
C ASP A 49 7.86 -4.10 9.90
N GLY A 50 7.15 -2.97 9.92
CA GLY A 50 6.98 -2.15 11.12
C GLY A 50 6.35 -2.93 12.28
N ALA A 51 5.32 -3.73 11.99
CA ALA A 51 4.66 -4.57 12.99
C ALA A 51 5.60 -5.66 13.54
N LEU A 52 6.37 -6.32 12.68
CA LEU A 52 7.32 -7.36 13.10
C LEU A 52 8.46 -6.79 13.96
N GLN A 53 8.98 -5.62 13.60
CA GLN A 53 10.05 -4.97 14.36
C GLN A 53 9.59 -4.47 15.73
N GLN A 54 8.36 -3.95 15.81
CA GLN A 54 7.79 -3.40 17.04
C GLN A 54 7.08 -4.46 17.89
N GLY A 55 6.81 -5.65 17.34
CA GLY A 55 6.05 -6.72 17.99
C GLY A 55 4.56 -6.36 18.16
N THR A 56 4.04 -5.51 17.28
CA THR A 56 2.63 -5.09 17.26
C THR A 56 1.83 -5.91 16.24
N PRO A 57 0.49 -5.91 16.33
CA PRO A 57 -0.34 -6.54 15.30
C PRO A 57 -0.18 -5.82 13.97
N MET A 58 -0.03 -6.58 12.88
CA MET A 58 -0.09 -6.03 11.51
C MET A 58 -1.42 -5.32 11.28
N THR A 59 -1.37 -4.14 10.65
CA THR A 59 -2.55 -3.34 10.34
C THR A 59 -2.74 -3.21 8.83
N VAL A 60 -3.89 -2.71 8.38
CA VAL A 60 -4.22 -2.61 6.95
C VAL A 60 -4.82 -1.25 6.57
N HIS A 61 -4.63 -0.22 7.40
CA HIS A 61 -5.29 1.07 7.21
C HIS A 61 -4.82 1.80 5.94
N LEU A 62 -3.52 1.75 5.64
CA LEU A 62 -2.96 2.32 4.42
C LEU A 62 -3.35 1.49 3.20
N THR A 63 -3.28 0.16 3.34
CA THR A 63 -3.72 -0.78 2.30
C THR A 63 -5.19 -0.54 1.92
N GLU A 64 -6.09 -0.46 2.90
CA GLU A 64 -7.52 -0.16 2.68
C GLU A 64 -7.72 1.21 2.02
N LEU A 65 -7.01 2.25 2.48
CA LEU A 65 -7.12 3.59 1.93
C LEU A 65 -6.73 3.66 0.45
N LEU A 66 -5.58 3.06 0.10
CA LEU A 66 -5.06 3.09 -1.27
C LEU A 66 -5.96 2.30 -2.21
N LEU A 67 -6.44 1.12 -1.79
CA LEU A 67 -7.41 0.33 -2.55
C LEU A 67 -8.74 1.08 -2.74
N ALA A 68 -9.26 1.72 -1.68
CA ALA A 68 -10.47 2.56 -1.77
C ALA A 68 -10.28 3.77 -2.69
N SER A 69 -9.04 4.25 -2.83
CA SER A 69 -8.67 5.36 -3.71
C SER A 69 -8.40 4.93 -5.15
N GLY A 70 -8.49 3.62 -5.44
CA GLY A 70 -8.37 3.07 -6.78
C GLY A 70 -6.98 2.57 -7.16
N ALA A 71 -6.08 2.37 -6.19
CA ALA A 71 -4.80 1.69 -6.43
C ALA A 71 -5.04 0.30 -7.05
N ASP A 72 -4.24 -0.07 -8.05
CA ASP A 72 -4.32 -1.39 -8.66
C ASP A 72 -3.62 -2.44 -7.77
N PRO A 73 -4.37 -3.40 -7.18
CA PRO A 73 -3.80 -4.43 -6.31
C PRO A 73 -2.83 -5.38 -7.01
N GLN A 74 -2.80 -5.39 -8.35
CA GLN A 74 -1.92 -6.24 -9.14
C GLN A 74 -0.73 -5.47 -9.72
N LEU A 75 -0.67 -4.16 -9.57
CA LEU A 75 0.44 -3.37 -10.09
C LEU A 75 1.71 -3.67 -9.29
N ALA A 76 2.68 -4.24 -9.99
CA ALA A 76 3.99 -4.49 -9.45
C ALA A 76 4.85 -3.23 -9.47
N GLY A 77 5.72 -3.11 -8.47
CA GLY A 77 6.87 -2.23 -8.51
C GLY A 77 7.83 -2.55 -9.66
N ILE A 78 8.85 -1.72 -9.86
CA ILE A 78 9.89 -1.91 -10.89
C ILE A 78 10.74 -3.15 -10.56
N ASP A 79 10.87 -3.51 -9.28
CA ASP A 79 11.54 -4.73 -8.83
C ASP A 79 10.71 -6.01 -9.07
N GLY A 80 9.47 -5.85 -9.55
CA GLY A 80 8.52 -6.94 -9.79
C GLY A 80 7.75 -7.39 -8.55
N GLN A 81 7.93 -6.73 -7.40
CA GLN A 81 7.16 -7.04 -6.21
C GLN A 81 5.73 -6.50 -6.33
N THR A 82 4.76 -7.38 -6.14
CA THR A 82 3.35 -7.03 -6.06
C THR A 82 2.94 -6.88 -4.60
N PRO A 83 1.91 -6.06 -4.30
CA PRO A 83 1.34 -5.99 -2.95
C PRO A 83 1.00 -7.38 -2.39
N MET A 84 0.44 -8.26 -3.23
CA MET A 84 0.12 -9.64 -2.85
C MET A 84 1.37 -10.47 -2.52
N GLY A 85 2.45 -10.33 -3.30
CA GLY A 85 3.71 -11.02 -3.04
C GLY A 85 4.32 -10.63 -1.69
N ILE A 86 4.27 -9.34 -1.35
CA ILE A 86 4.75 -8.80 -0.07
C ILE A 86 3.88 -9.33 1.08
N ALA A 87 2.56 -9.25 0.96
CA ALA A 87 1.64 -9.73 1.98
C ALA A 87 1.86 -11.23 2.29
N LEU A 88 2.07 -12.05 1.25
CA LEU A 88 2.38 -13.47 1.39
C LEU A 88 3.76 -13.72 2.01
N HIS A 89 4.76 -12.89 1.68
CA HIS A 89 6.11 -13.01 2.23
C HIS A 89 6.13 -12.86 3.75
N TYR A 90 5.40 -11.86 4.27
CA TYR A 90 5.32 -11.59 5.70
C TYR A 90 4.26 -12.42 6.44
N GLY A 91 3.39 -13.15 5.74
CA GLY A 91 2.25 -13.84 6.35
C GLY A 91 1.17 -12.87 6.84
N HIS A 92 1.02 -11.74 6.15
CA HIS A 92 0.05 -10.69 6.46
C HIS A 92 -1.34 -11.07 5.93
N ASP A 93 -1.97 -12.06 6.57
CA ASP A 93 -3.24 -12.66 6.12
C ASP A 93 -4.34 -11.63 5.86
N LYS A 94 -4.39 -10.56 6.66
CA LYS A 94 -5.42 -9.52 6.51
C LYS A 94 -5.25 -8.72 5.21
N ALA A 95 -4.01 -8.36 4.84
CA ALA A 95 -3.72 -7.73 3.58
C ALA A 95 -3.99 -8.67 2.40
N VAL A 96 -3.65 -9.96 2.53
CA VAL A 96 -3.97 -10.99 1.52
C VAL A 96 -5.48 -11.04 1.25
N GLU A 97 -6.30 -11.13 2.29
CA GLU A 97 -7.76 -11.14 2.15
C GLU A 97 -8.29 -9.89 1.44
N LEU A 98 -7.82 -8.70 1.82
CA LEU A 98 -8.24 -7.44 1.22
C LEU A 98 -7.84 -7.33 -0.26
N LEU A 99 -6.59 -7.65 -0.57
CA LEU A 99 -6.09 -7.63 -1.95
C LEU A 99 -6.87 -8.63 -2.80
N GLN A 100 -7.11 -9.85 -2.30
CA GLN A 100 -7.89 -10.87 -3.00
C GLN A 100 -9.33 -10.41 -3.25
N GLN A 101 -9.97 -9.78 -2.26
CA GLN A 101 -11.31 -9.21 -2.42
C GLN A 101 -11.37 -8.16 -3.53
N HIS A 102 -10.36 -7.29 -3.65
CA HIS A 102 -10.30 -6.29 -4.71
C HIS A 102 -9.95 -6.87 -6.08
N ILE A 103 -9.12 -7.92 -6.13
CA ILE A 103 -8.77 -8.63 -7.37
C ILE A 103 -9.96 -9.42 -7.92
N ASP A 104 -10.63 -10.21 -7.07
CA ASP A 104 -11.79 -11.01 -7.45
C ASP A 104 -13.04 -10.14 -7.63
N GLY A 105 -13.11 -9.06 -6.87
CA GLY A 105 -14.20 -8.09 -6.85
C GLY A 105 -13.94 -6.89 -7.74
N LYS A 106 -13.99 -7.08 -9.07
CA LYS A 106 -14.57 -6.03 -9.93
C LYS A 106 -15.91 -5.62 -9.28
N PRO A 107 -16.15 -4.35 -8.97
CA PRO A 107 -17.41 -3.95 -8.36
C PRO A 107 -18.53 -4.27 -9.35
N ASP A 108 -19.35 -5.25 -9.00
CA ASP A 108 -20.70 -5.35 -9.53
C ASP A 108 -21.39 -4.05 -9.11
N LYS A 109 -21.56 -3.17 -10.09
CA LYS A 109 -22.23 -1.87 -9.95
C LYS A 109 -23.65 -2.15 -9.49
N ARG A 110 -23.94 -1.96 -8.20
CA ARG A 110 -25.31 -1.87 -7.71
C ARG A 110 -25.87 -0.48 -7.96
#